data_AF-A0A9X5KXA8-F1
#
_entry.id   AF-A0A9X5KXA8-F1
#
_cell.length_a   1.000
_cell.length_b   1.000
_cell.length_c   1.000
_cell.angle_alpha   90.00
_cell.angle_beta   90.00
_cell.angle_gamma   90.00
#
_symmetry.space_group_name_H-M   'P 1'
#
loop_
_entity.id
_entity.type
_entity.pdbx_description
1 polymer ?
#
loop_
_entity_poly.entity_id
_entity_poly.type
_entity_poly.pdbx_seq_one_letter_code
_entity_poly.pdbx_strand_id
1 'polypeptide(L)'
;MHLAVRTISEFEQLSRSVHSVVTSHFALKYDHLRQGLCAGFGFKSHAALVAALKASELVDVNRFNHLALIERLQAMGNSSETAEAVSSIIDGRRLSITLKKQPQNPRYSDTSYNLKVIPQDVSGGVVKSPFFFIMPLFGNTDPQPPYQVDSAATFRHSSVFSVTRPGSNALLTVEGKEGKWSGGLYIYDRKLQLDDDNCKRTVCAALARKILPAISPRFNCQLYRPDRYDNGAWKLRVSLGDFAREALGGKTLVLKIPNQKARNFLPDQGYRFSVDMMHFKDGLLEAHIYTNGISEDDNPTSIEAVRAEIVRSIHKAITEQNVIISPYWNA
;
A
#
# COMPACT_ATOMS: atom_id res chain seq x y z
N MET A 1 2.09 -17.36 -21.64
CA MET A 1 1.35 -16.08 -21.72
C MET A 1 -0.14 -16.34 -21.80
N HIS A 2 -0.89 -16.09 -20.72
CA HIS A 2 -2.35 -16.13 -20.76
C HIS A 2 -2.88 -14.76 -21.17
N LEU A 3 -2.96 -14.47 -22.48
CA LEU A 3 -3.57 -13.23 -22.98
C LEU A 3 -5.07 -13.12 -22.65
N ALA A 4 -5.70 -14.21 -22.23
CA ALA A 4 -7.09 -14.24 -21.79
C ALA A 4 -7.33 -15.41 -20.83
N VAL A 5 -8.36 -15.29 -20.01
CA VAL A 5 -8.99 -16.40 -19.29
C VAL A 5 -10.19 -16.86 -20.12
N ARG A 6 -10.20 -18.13 -20.49
CA ARG A 6 -11.16 -18.75 -21.42
C ARG A 6 -12.03 -19.81 -20.75
N THR A 7 -11.55 -20.40 -19.67
CA THR A 7 -12.27 -21.45 -18.95
C THR A 7 -12.35 -21.18 -17.45
N ILE A 8 -13.34 -21.81 -16.81
CA ILE A 8 -13.48 -21.79 -15.35
C ILE A 8 -12.21 -22.37 -14.70
N SER A 9 -11.64 -23.43 -15.27
CA SER A 9 -10.42 -24.07 -14.75
C SER A 9 -9.22 -23.11 -14.76
N GLU A 10 -9.02 -22.39 -15.85
CA GLU A 10 -7.97 -21.37 -15.96
C GLU A 10 -8.13 -20.26 -14.92
N PHE A 11 -9.37 -19.78 -14.70
CA PHE A 11 -9.65 -18.78 -13.67
C PHE A 11 -9.34 -19.29 -12.26
N GLU A 12 -9.74 -20.52 -11.94
CA GLU A 12 -9.52 -21.12 -10.62
C GLU A 12 -8.02 -21.37 -10.38
N GLN A 13 -7.29 -21.83 -11.40
CA GLN A 13 -5.83 -22.00 -11.33
C GLN A 13 -5.12 -20.65 -11.12
N LEU A 14 -5.51 -19.62 -11.86
CA LEU A 14 -5.01 -18.26 -11.68
C LEU A 14 -5.28 -17.77 -10.24
N SER A 15 -6.52 -17.89 -9.79
CA SER A 15 -6.93 -17.44 -8.45
C SER A 15 -6.14 -18.13 -7.35
N ARG A 16 -5.90 -19.45 -7.47
CA ARG A 16 -5.07 -20.21 -6.51
C ARG A 16 -3.61 -19.79 -6.52
N SER A 17 -3.05 -19.53 -7.72
CA SER A 17 -1.68 -19.04 -7.87
C SER A 17 -1.50 -17.69 -7.17
N VAL A 18 -2.39 -16.74 -7.46
CA VAL A 18 -2.37 -15.41 -6.80
C VAL A 18 -2.58 -15.55 -5.29
N HIS A 19 -3.49 -16.42 -4.85
CA HIS A 19 -3.75 -16.64 -3.43
C HIS A 19 -2.53 -17.18 -2.69
N SER A 20 -1.83 -18.16 -3.26
CA SER A 20 -0.59 -18.70 -2.69
C SER A 20 0.46 -17.60 -2.49
N VAL A 21 0.61 -16.72 -3.48
CA VAL A 21 1.54 -15.58 -3.37
C VAL A 21 1.10 -14.59 -2.30
N VAL A 22 -0.18 -14.20 -2.27
CA VAL A 22 -0.70 -13.27 -1.25
C VAL A 22 -0.53 -13.84 0.16
N THR A 23 -0.86 -15.11 0.34
CA THR A 23 -0.80 -15.78 1.66
C THR A 23 0.62 -16.01 2.17
N SER A 24 1.64 -15.92 1.30
CA SER A 24 3.04 -15.87 1.73
C SER A 24 3.40 -14.58 2.50
N HIS A 25 2.59 -13.53 2.37
CA HIS A 25 2.81 -12.23 3.01
C HIS A 25 1.84 -11.95 4.16
N PHE A 26 0.55 -12.22 3.95
CA PHE A 26 -0.48 -11.99 4.96
C PHE A 26 -1.72 -12.85 4.71
N ALA A 27 -2.48 -13.12 5.77
CA ALA A 27 -3.73 -13.88 5.66
C ALA A 27 -4.76 -13.12 4.82
N LEU A 28 -5.34 -13.81 3.84
CA LEU A 28 -6.48 -13.38 3.04
C LEU A 28 -7.36 -14.60 2.75
N LYS A 29 -8.67 -14.48 2.94
CA LYS A 29 -9.60 -15.56 2.60
C LYS A 29 -9.60 -15.79 1.08
N TYR A 30 -9.51 -17.04 0.65
CA TYR A 30 -9.50 -17.39 -0.78
C TYR A 30 -10.72 -16.83 -1.51
N ASP A 31 -11.91 -16.95 -0.92
CA ASP A 31 -13.14 -16.42 -1.52
C ASP A 31 -13.10 -14.89 -1.68
N HIS A 32 -12.52 -14.16 -0.72
CA HIS A 32 -12.38 -12.70 -0.84
C HIS A 32 -11.50 -12.32 -2.03
N LEU A 33 -10.34 -12.99 -2.17
CA LEU A 33 -9.47 -12.78 -3.33
C LEU A 33 -10.19 -13.11 -4.63
N ARG A 34 -10.86 -14.26 -4.69
CA ARG A 34 -11.57 -14.73 -5.88
C ARG A 34 -12.65 -13.74 -6.32
N GLN A 35 -13.44 -13.22 -5.39
CA GLN A 35 -14.44 -12.18 -5.67
C GLN A 35 -13.78 -10.87 -6.11
N GLY A 36 -12.66 -10.49 -5.49
CA GLY A 36 -11.86 -9.34 -5.90
C GLY A 36 -11.33 -9.47 -7.33
N LEU A 37 -10.79 -10.64 -7.70
CA LEU A 37 -10.33 -10.94 -9.06
C LEU A 37 -11.49 -10.87 -10.07
N CYS A 38 -12.67 -11.41 -9.72
CA CYS A 38 -13.86 -11.28 -10.58
C CYS A 38 -14.20 -9.81 -10.84
N ALA A 39 -14.20 -8.97 -9.80
CA ALA A 39 -14.45 -7.54 -9.95
C ALA A 39 -13.38 -6.86 -10.81
N GLY A 40 -12.10 -7.23 -10.64
CA GLY A 40 -11.02 -6.75 -11.49
C GLY A 40 -11.18 -7.14 -12.97
N PHE A 41 -11.75 -8.31 -13.26
CA PHE A 41 -12.11 -8.72 -14.62
C PHE A 41 -13.42 -8.09 -15.13
N GLY A 42 -14.08 -7.22 -14.36
CA GLY A 42 -15.32 -6.54 -14.77
C GLY A 42 -16.61 -7.27 -14.41
N PHE A 43 -16.54 -8.34 -13.61
CA PHE A 43 -17.70 -9.14 -13.21
C PHE A 43 -18.12 -8.84 -11.77
N LYS A 44 -19.43 -8.67 -11.55
CA LYS A 44 -19.99 -8.36 -10.23
C LYS A 44 -19.83 -9.51 -9.22
N SER A 45 -19.66 -10.74 -9.68
CA SER A 45 -19.52 -11.93 -8.84
C SER A 45 -18.83 -13.08 -9.58
N HIS A 46 -18.39 -14.09 -8.83
CA HIS A 46 -17.90 -15.36 -9.40
C HIS A 46 -18.94 -16.05 -10.27
N ALA A 47 -20.22 -16.05 -9.88
CA ALA A 47 -21.29 -16.65 -10.67
C ALA A 47 -21.45 -15.96 -12.03
N ALA A 48 -21.32 -14.63 -12.08
CA ALA A 48 -21.38 -13.87 -13.33
C ALA A 48 -20.20 -14.19 -14.27
N LEU A 49 -18.98 -14.27 -13.73
CA LEU A 49 -17.81 -14.70 -14.48
C LEU A 49 -17.99 -16.13 -15.03
N VAL A 50 -18.45 -17.07 -14.20
CA VAL A 50 -18.70 -18.46 -14.61
C VAL A 50 -19.74 -18.54 -15.73
N ALA A 51 -20.81 -17.74 -15.65
CA ALA A 51 -21.82 -17.68 -16.71
C ALA A 51 -21.23 -17.19 -18.05
N ALA A 52 -20.42 -16.12 -18.01
CA ALA A 52 -19.74 -15.59 -19.19
C ALA A 52 -18.77 -16.60 -19.82
N LEU A 53 -17.95 -17.28 -19.00
CA LEU A 53 -17.03 -18.31 -19.49
C LEU A 53 -17.77 -19.52 -20.08
N LYS A 54 -18.94 -19.90 -19.52
CA LYS A 54 -19.81 -20.94 -20.11
C LYS A 54 -20.41 -20.51 -21.45
N ALA A 55 -20.62 -19.22 -21.65
CA ALA A 55 -21.04 -18.64 -22.92
C ALA A 55 -19.88 -18.44 -23.92
N SER A 56 -18.68 -18.94 -23.61
CA SER A 56 -17.46 -18.77 -24.41
C SER A 56 -16.99 -17.33 -24.56
N GLU A 57 -17.36 -16.44 -23.62
CA GLU A 57 -16.81 -15.08 -23.58
C GLU A 57 -15.32 -15.12 -23.19
N LEU A 58 -14.51 -14.34 -23.90
CA LEU A 58 -13.08 -14.18 -23.61
C LEU A 58 -12.87 -13.06 -22.59
N VAL A 59 -12.23 -13.39 -21.46
CA VAL A 59 -11.87 -12.40 -20.44
C VAL A 59 -10.45 -11.91 -20.71
N ASP A 60 -10.34 -10.69 -21.25
CA ASP A 60 -9.05 -10.03 -21.53
C ASP A 60 -8.36 -9.62 -20.23
N VAL A 61 -7.23 -10.24 -19.94
CA VAL A 61 -6.47 -9.97 -18.72
C VAL A 61 -5.76 -8.63 -18.73
N ASN A 62 -5.56 -8.00 -19.90
CA ASN A 62 -4.93 -6.67 -20.00
C ASN A 62 -5.88 -5.55 -19.58
N ARG A 63 -7.19 -5.84 -19.50
CA ARG A 63 -8.22 -4.91 -19.04
C ARG A 63 -8.50 -5.03 -17.54
N PHE A 64 -7.61 -5.68 -16.80
CA PHE A 64 -7.79 -5.87 -15.37
C PHE A 64 -7.89 -4.53 -14.62
N ASN A 65 -9.00 -4.30 -13.95
CA ASN A 65 -9.32 -3.09 -13.22
C ASN A 65 -8.91 -3.22 -11.74
N HIS A 66 -7.74 -2.66 -11.42
CA HIS A 66 -7.21 -2.67 -10.05
C HIS A 66 -8.10 -1.92 -9.05
N LEU A 67 -8.75 -0.83 -9.47
CA LEU A 67 -9.65 -0.10 -8.60
C LEU A 67 -10.86 -0.97 -8.21
N ALA A 68 -11.46 -1.67 -9.19
CA ALA A 68 -12.60 -2.56 -8.93
C ALA A 68 -12.22 -3.73 -7.99
N LEU A 69 -11.01 -4.29 -8.15
CA LEU A 69 -10.44 -5.27 -7.22
C LEU A 69 -10.34 -4.68 -5.80
N ILE A 70 -9.74 -3.50 -5.65
CA ILE A 70 -9.50 -2.86 -4.35
C ILE A 70 -10.83 -2.58 -3.64
N GLU A 71 -11.76 -1.94 -4.35
CA GLU A 71 -13.09 -1.60 -3.84
C GLU A 71 -13.86 -2.86 -3.42
N ARG A 72 -13.77 -3.94 -4.21
CA ARG A 72 -14.43 -5.21 -3.88
C ARG A 72 -13.84 -5.85 -2.62
N LEU A 73 -12.51 -5.87 -2.47
CA LEU A 73 -11.87 -6.41 -1.28
C LEU A 73 -12.23 -5.61 -0.03
N GLN A 74 -12.27 -4.28 -0.12
CA GLN A 74 -12.68 -3.41 0.98
C GLN A 74 -14.15 -3.63 1.37
N ALA A 75 -15.05 -3.75 0.38
CA ALA A 75 -16.47 -4.05 0.62
C ALA A 75 -16.69 -5.43 1.31
N MET A 76 -15.71 -6.34 1.22
CA MET A 76 -15.70 -7.62 1.93
C MET A 76 -15.03 -7.56 3.31
N GLY A 77 -14.73 -6.36 3.82
CA GLY A 77 -14.18 -6.13 5.15
C GLY A 77 -12.65 -6.24 5.26
N ASN A 78 -11.93 -6.27 4.14
CA ASN A 78 -10.46 -6.18 4.18
C ASN A 78 -10.02 -4.71 4.35
N SER A 79 -8.90 -4.47 5.04
CA SER A 79 -8.36 -3.11 5.16
C SER A 79 -7.90 -2.57 3.80
N SER A 80 -7.89 -1.24 3.65
CA SER A 80 -7.40 -0.57 2.44
C SER A 80 -5.98 -0.98 2.07
N GLU A 81 -5.11 -1.04 3.08
CA GLU A 81 -3.71 -1.47 2.96
C GLU A 81 -3.59 -2.91 2.45
N THR A 82 -4.45 -3.82 2.94
CA THR A 82 -4.47 -5.21 2.46
C THR A 82 -4.91 -5.28 1.00
N ALA A 83 -5.98 -4.55 0.64
CA ALA A 83 -6.51 -4.52 -0.72
C ALA A 83 -5.48 -3.96 -1.73
N GLU A 84 -4.78 -2.89 -1.37
CA GLU A 84 -3.74 -2.29 -2.22
C GLU A 84 -2.46 -3.13 -2.29
N ALA A 85 -2.12 -3.83 -1.20
CA ALA A 85 -1.02 -4.78 -1.21
C ALA A 85 -1.31 -5.94 -2.17
N VAL A 86 -2.55 -6.44 -2.19
CA VAL A 86 -3.00 -7.46 -3.17
C VAL A 86 -2.92 -6.91 -4.60
N SER A 87 -3.39 -5.69 -4.82
CA SER A 87 -3.26 -5.02 -6.13
C SER A 87 -1.80 -4.95 -6.60
N SER A 88 -0.87 -4.58 -5.70
CA SER A 88 0.56 -4.49 -6.02
C SER A 88 1.17 -5.87 -6.31
N ILE A 89 0.72 -6.92 -5.62
CA ILE A 89 1.09 -8.31 -5.92
C ILE A 89 0.61 -8.72 -7.31
N ILE A 90 -0.60 -8.32 -7.71
CA ILE A 90 -1.15 -8.58 -9.04
C ILE A 90 -0.36 -7.84 -10.12
N ASP A 91 0.16 -6.65 -9.84
CA ASP A 91 1.11 -5.96 -10.72
C ASP A 91 2.54 -6.57 -10.69
N GLY A 92 2.76 -7.68 -9.96
CA GLY A 92 4.05 -8.40 -9.95
C GLY A 92 5.02 -8.03 -8.85
N ARG A 93 4.62 -7.17 -7.91
CA ARG A 93 5.48 -6.83 -6.77
C ARG A 93 5.53 -7.93 -5.74
N ARG A 94 6.70 -8.14 -5.15
CA ARG A 94 6.98 -9.12 -4.10
C ARG A 94 7.86 -8.49 -3.04
N LEU A 95 7.88 -9.09 -1.85
CA LEU A 95 8.80 -8.72 -0.77
C LEU A 95 9.54 -9.95 -0.25
N SER A 96 10.86 -9.84 -0.15
CA SER A 96 11.63 -10.73 0.73
C SER A 96 11.83 -10.03 2.06
N ILE A 97 11.24 -10.56 3.13
CA ILE A 97 11.41 -10.08 4.51
C ILE A 97 12.22 -11.11 5.28
N THR A 98 13.43 -10.73 5.71
CA THR A 98 14.32 -11.59 6.49
C THR A 98 14.47 -11.04 7.90
N LEU A 99 14.31 -11.92 8.89
CA LEU A 99 14.53 -11.66 10.31
C LEU A 99 15.69 -12.55 10.79
N LYS A 100 16.81 -11.95 11.17
CA LYS A 100 17.97 -12.66 11.72
C LYS A 100 18.13 -12.32 13.19
N LYS A 101 17.95 -13.31 14.07
CA LYS A 101 18.12 -13.14 15.53
C LYS A 101 19.52 -12.60 15.81
N GLN A 102 19.60 -11.55 16.63
CA GLN A 102 20.86 -11.01 17.10
C GLN A 102 21.34 -11.80 18.33
N PRO A 103 22.66 -11.89 18.57
CA PRO A 103 23.18 -12.41 19.83
C PRO A 103 22.62 -11.62 21.02
N GLN A 104 22.35 -12.31 22.13
CA GLN A 104 21.85 -11.64 23.34
C GLN A 104 22.87 -10.61 23.81
N ASN A 105 22.43 -9.37 23.98
CA ASN A 105 23.25 -8.33 24.57
C ASN A 105 23.06 -8.35 26.09
N PRO A 106 24.09 -8.55 26.92
CA PRO A 106 23.93 -8.63 28.37
C PRO A 106 23.42 -7.32 29.00
N ARG A 107 23.47 -6.19 28.28
CA ARG A 107 22.92 -4.91 28.73
C ARG A 107 21.41 -4.79 28.58
N TYR A 108 20.78 -5.63 27.75
CA TYR A 108 19.36 -5.53 27.46
C TYR A 108 18.64 -6.86 27.66
N SER A 109 17.42 -6.77 28.18
CA SER A 109 16.57 -7.94 28.50
C SER A 109 15.65 -8.34 27.36
N ASP A 110 15.68 -7.64 26.23
CA ASP A 110 14.88 -7.93 25.05
C ASP A 110 15.57 -8.93 24.12
N THR A 111 14.75 -9.62 23.34
CA THR A 111 15.23 -10.38 22.18
C THR A 111 15.13 -9.50 20.95
N SER A 112 16.23 -9.35 20.22
CA SER A 112 16.29 -8.49 19.03
C SER A 112 16.59 -9.26 17.74
N TYR A 113 16.07 -8.74 16.64
CA TYR A 113 16.22 -9.27 15.29
C TYR A 113 16.67 -8.17 14.34
N ASN A 114 17.68 -8.46 13.50
CA ASN A 114 17.97 -7.68 12.32
C ASN A 114 16.90 -7.95 11.27
N LEU A 115 16.22 -6.89 10.84
CA LEU A 115 15.16 -6.96 9.84
C LEU A 115 15.67 -6.36 8.53
N LYS A 116 15.54 -7.13 7.44
CA LYS A 116 15.85 -6.66 6.08
C LYS A 116 14.67 -6.93 5.16
N VAL A 117 14.26 -5.92 4.40
CA VAL A 117 13.23 -6.01 3.37
C VAL A 117 13.86 -5.70 2.02
N ILE A 118 13.65 -6.59 1.05
CA ILE A 118 14.06 -6.41 -0.34
C ILE A 118 12.81 -6.44 -1.21
N PRO A 119 12.39 -5.29 -1.78
CA PRO A 119 11.31 -5.25 -2.75
C PRO A 119 11.76 -5.83 -4.08
N GLN A 120 10.87 -6.59 -4.70
CA GLN A 120 11.13 -7.35 -5.91
C GLN A 120 9.97 -7.17 -6.90
N ASP A 121 10.30 -7.35 -8.17
CA ASP A 121 9.39 -7.44 -9.30
C ASP A 121 9.64 -8.79 -9.99
N VAL A 122 8.57 -9.51 -10.30
CA VAL A 122 8.63 -10.80 -10.99
C VAL A 122 9.35 -10.68 -12.35
N SER A 123 9.22 -9.54 -13.03
CA SER A 123 9.81 -9.27 -14.35
C SER A 123 11.20 -8.60 -14.28
N GLY A 124 11.43 -7.75 -13.27
CA GLY A 124 12.57 -6.81 -13.25
C GLY A 124 13.61 -7.04 -12.13
N GLY A 125 13.44 -8.05 -11.29
CA GLY A 125 14.34 -8.30 -10.16
C GLY A 125 14.12 -7.31 -9.01
N VAL A 126 15.17 -6.71 -8.46
CA VAL A 126 15.04 -5.80 -7.30
C VAL A 126 14.48 -4.44 -7.71
N VAL A 127 13.42 -3.98 -7.01
CA VAL A 127 12.84 -2.64 -7.23
C VAL A 127 13.74 -1.59 -6.59
N LYS A 128 14.46 -0.81 -7.41
CA LYS A 128 15.46 0.17 -6.90
C LYS A 128 14.89 1.54 -6.55
N SER A 129 13.72 1.88 -7.09
CA SER A 129 13.06 3.17 -6.84
C SER A 129 12.86 3.42 -5.35
N PRO A 130 13.08 4.65 -4.86
CA PRO A 130 12.76 4.99 -3.48
C PRO A 130 11.28 4.74 -3.18
N PHE A 131 10.99 4.28 -1.96
CA PHE A 131 9.61 4.02 -1.53
C PHE A 131 9.39 4.50 -0.10
N PHE A 132 8.44 5.42 0.06
CA PHE A 132 8.12 6.05 1.33
C PHE A 132 6.91 5.35 1.98
N PHE A 133 6.99 5.09 3.28
CA PHE A 133 5.85 4.57 4.05
C PHE A 133 5.92 5.03 5.50
N ILE A 134 4.79 4.93 6.20
CA ILE A 134 4.72 5.10 7.65
C ILE A 134 4.84 3.72 8.29
N MET A 135 5.83 3.54 9.17
CA MET A 135 6.03 2.28 9.89
C MET A 135 4.79 1.89 10.69
N PRO A 136 4.42 0.59 10.71
CA PRO A 136 3.32 0.12 11.52
C PRO A 136 3.63 0.27 13.02
N LEU A 137 2.59 0.60 13.79
CA LEU A 137 2.62 0.53 15.25
C LEU A 137 2.07 -0.82 15.70
N PHE A 138 2.53 -1.31 16.85
CA PHE A 138 2.15 -2.59 17.41
C PHE A 138 1.78 -2.40 18.88
N GLY A 139 0.63 -2.94 19.29
CA GLY A 139 0.12 -2.82 20.67
C GLY A 139 -0.33 -1.41 21.05
N ASN A 140 -0.79 -1.27 22.31
CA ASN A 140 -1.08 0.03 22.90
C ASN A 140 0.22 0.68 23.37
N THR A 141 0.32 2.00 23.22
CA THR A 141 1.55 2.77 23.45
C THR A 141 1.84 3.06 24.94
N ASP A 142 1.07 2.48 25.87
CA ASP A 142 1.20 2.70 27.31
C ASP A 142 1.05 1.38 28.09
N PRO A 143 2.02 0.98 28.96
CA PRO A 143 3.31 1.63 29.27
C PRO A 143 4.47 1.23 28.34
N GLN A 144 4.40 0.07 27.68
CA GLN A 144 5.35 -0.35 26.63
C GLN A 144 4.67 -1.42 25.77
N PRO A 145 4.73 -1.34 24.42
CA PRO A 145 4.16 -2.39 23.59
C PRO A 145 4.95 -3.70 23.79
N PRO A 146 4.33 -4.87 23.54
CA PRO A 146 5.00 -6.17 23.75
C PRO A 146 6.20 -6.38 22.82
N TYR A 147 6.22 -5.69 21.68
CA TYR A 147 7.34 -5.66 20.74
C TYR A 147 7.26 -4.39 19.88
N GLN A 148 8.37 -4.03 19.25
CA GLN A 148 8.50 -2.83 18.43
C GLN A 148 9.37 -3.10 17.21
N VAL A 149 9.00 -2.48 16.09
CA VAL A 149 9.88 -2.33 14.93
C VAL A 149 10.41 -0.89 14.89
N ASP A 150 11.70 -0.76 14.62
CA ASP A 150 12.36 0.52 14.38
C ASP A 150 13.18 0.45 13.09
N SER A 151 13.28 1.57 12.40
CA SER A 151 14.09 1.70 11.19
C SER A 151 15.53 1.98 11.55
N ALA A 152 16.46 1.39 10.80
CA ALA A 152 17.85 1.81 10.87
C ALA A 152 17.95 3.30 10.49
N ALA A 153 18.88 4.02 11.14
CA ALA A 153 19.01 5.47 11.01
C ALA A 153 19.13 5.95 9.56
N THR A 154 19.78 5.17 8.71
CA THR A 154 20.00 5.48 7.29
C THR A 154 18.71 5.48 6.44
N PHE A 155 17.62 4.86 6.91
CA PHE A 155 16.34 4.80 6.20
C PHE A 155 15.25 5.65 6.87
N ARG A 156 15.57 6.35 7.97
CA ARG A 156 14.62 7.29 8.59
C ARG A 156 14.47 8.51 7.67
N HIS A 157 13.22 8.87 7.40
CA HIS A 157 12.91 10.06 6.63
C HIS A 157 12.56 11.19 7.60
N SER A 158 13.47 12.15 7.75
CA SER A 158 13.31 13.31 8.62
C SER A 158 12.94 14.54 7.80
N SER A 159 11.78 15.14 8.08
CA SER A 159 11.33 16.38 7.47
C SER A 159 10.43 17.15 8.45
N VAL A 160 9.99 18.34 8.06
CA VAL A 160 8.99 19.10 8.84
C VAL A 160 7.63 18.39 8.94
N PHE A 161 7.40 17.37 8.10
CA PHE A 161 6.19 16.55 8.08
C PHE A 161 6.42 15.15 8.65
N SER A 162 7.47 14.95 9.44
CA SER A 162 7.71 13.65 10.08
C SER A 162 6.60 13.25 11.06
N VAL A 163 6.46 11.94 11.22
CA VAL A 163 5.62 11.31 12.24
C VAL A 163 6.54 10.60 13.22
N THR A 164 6.33 10.80 14.51
CA THR A 164 7.02 10.09 15.59
C THR A 164 6.08 9.10 16.28
N ARG A 165 6.70 8.14 16.95
CA ARG A 165 5.97 7.20 17.80
C ARG A 165 5.35 7.96 18.97
N PRO A 166 4.07 7.73 19.31
CA PRO A 166 3.45 8.34 20.48
C PRO A 166 4.31 8.11 21.75
N GLY A 167 4.58 9.19 22.49
CA GLY A 167 5.40 9.14 23.72
C GLY A 167 6.91 9.01 23.49
N SER A 168 7.41 9.14 22.25
CA SER A 168 8.84 9.00 21.92
C SER A 168 9.25 9.92 20.77
N ASN A 169 10.55 10.19 20.64
CA ASN A 169 11.12 10.91 19.49
C ASN A 169 11.51 9.98 18.33
N ALA A 170 11.15 8.69 18.40
CA ALA A 170 11.46 7.72 17.36
C ALA A 170 10.61 7.96 16.10
N LEU A 171 11.27 8.22 14.97
CA LEU A 171 10.61 8.47 13.68
C LEU A 171 9.91 7.21 13.15
N LEU A 172 8.67 7.38 12.68
CA LEU A 172 7.90 6.39 11.94
C LEU A 172 7.90 6.64 10.43
N THR A 173 8.20 7.86 9.99
CA THR A 173 8.40 8.17 8.57
C THR A 173 9.70 7.56 8.06
N VAL A 174 9.59 6.70 7.06
CA VAL A 174 10.74 5.96 6.52
C VAL A 174 10.72 5.96 5.00
N GLU A 175 11.92 5.85 4.42
CA GLU A 175 12.10 5.74 2.99
C GLU A 175 13.12 4.64 2.68
N GLY A 176 12.64 3.61 2.00
CA GLY A 176 13.52 2.61 1.41
C GLY A 176 14.25 3.19 0.21
N LYS A 177 15.52 2.81 0.03
CA LYS A 177 16.39 3.30 -1.04
C LYS A 177 17.32 2.21 -1.51
N GLU A 178 17.80 2.32 -2.74
CA GLU A 178 18.70 1.34 -3.37
C GLU A 178 18.13 -0.10 -3.32
N GLY A 179 16.80 -0.21 -3.44
CA GLY A 179 16.09 -1.49 -3.42
C GLY A 179 16.18 -2.28 -2.14
N LYS A 180 16.21 -1.58 -1.00
CA LYS A 180 16.10 -2.19 0.33
C LYS A 180 15.54 -1.23 1.36
N TRP A 181 15.05 -1.82 2.44
CA TRP A 181 14.86 -1.16 3.73
C TRP A 181 15.36 -2.09 4.84
N SER A 182 15.92 -1.55 5.91
CA SER A 182 16.36 -2.34 7.06
C SER A 182 16.02 -1.69 8.38
N GLY A 183 15.85 -2.51 9.40
CA GLY A 183 15.51 -2.08 10.75
C GLY A 183 15.80 -3.15 11.80
N GLY A 184 15.27 -2.93 12.99
CA GLY A 184 15.28 -3.88 14.10
C GLY A 184 13.87 -4.23 14.54
N LEU A 185 13.65 -5.50 14.90
CA LEU A 185 12.51 -5.93 15.71
C LEU A 185 13.02 -6.21 17.12
N TYR A 186 12.38 -5.62 18.12
CA TYR A 186 12.70 -5.74 19.53
C TYR A 186 11.50 -6.33 20.26
N ILE A 187 11.66 -7.47 20.93
CA ILE A 187 10.59 -8.17 21.64
C ILE A 187 10.84 -8.02 23.13
N TYR A 188 9.96 -7.27 23.80
CA TYR A 188 10.08 -6.94 25.22
C TYR A 188 9.31 -7.93 26.09
N ASP A 189 8.14 -8.38 25.64
CA ASP A 189 7.31 -9.32 26.38
C ASP A 189 7.98 -10.69 26.53
N ARG A 190 8.14 -11.16 27.78
CA ARG A 190 8.85 -12.40 28.09
C ARG A 190 8.22 -13.64 27.49
N LYS A 191 6.88 -13.70 27.36
CA LYS A 191 6.21 -14.86 26.77
C LYS A 191 6.49 -14.93 25.27
N LEU A 192 6.45 -13.78 24.59
CA LEU A 192 6.80 -13.69 23.17
C LEU A 192 8.29 -13.93 22.90
N GLN A 193 9.18 -13.66 23.87
CA GLN A 193 10.61 -14.01 23.71
C GLN A 193 10.86 -15.53 23.72
N LEU A 194 10.00 -16.31 24.40
CA LEU A 194 10.08 -17.78 24.44
C LEU A 194 9.52 -18.42 23.16
N ASP A 195 8.45 -17.84 22.61
CA ASP A 195 7.85 -18.22 21.33
C ASP A 195 7.51 -16.96 20.52
N ASP A 196 8.40 -16.61 19.60
CA ASP A 196 8.29 -15.41 18.77
C ASP A 196 7.69 -15.67 17.38
N ASP A 197 7.24 -16.89 17.06
CA ASP A 197 6.77 -17.22 15.72
C ASP A 197 5.53 -16.42 15.31
N ASN A 198 4.59 -16.21 16.23
CA ASN A 198 3.43 -15.37 15.96
C ASN A 198 3.80 -13.88 15.86
N CYS A 199 4.74 -13.42 16.68
CA CYS A 199 5.25 -12.05 16.65
C CYS A 199 5.91 -11.74 15.29
N LYS A 200 6.85 -12.60 14.85
CA LYS A 200 7.54 -12.47 13.55
C LYS A 200 6.54 -12.46 12.39
N ARG A 201 5.56 -13.39 12.39
CA ARG A 201 4.50 -13.42 11.36
C ARG A 201 3.67 -12.14 11.33
N THR A 202 3.27 -11.63 12.50
CA THR A 202 2.49 -10.38 12.62
C THR A 202 3.28 -9.18 12.10
N VAL A 203 4.56 -9.09 12.46
CA VAL A 203 5.47 -8.02 12.00
C VAL A 203 5.67 -8.08 10.49
N CYS A 204 5.98 -9.26 9.93
CA CYS A 204 6.14 -9.44 8.49
C CYS A 204 4.86 -9.06 7.73
N ALA A 205 3.68 -9.47 8.21
CA ALA A 205 2.41 -9.15 7.59
C ALA A 205 2.10 -7.65 7.64
N ALA A 206 2.35 -6.98 8.77
CA ALA A 206 2.15 -5.54 8.91
C ALA A 206 3.10 -4.74 8.00
N LEU A 207 4.37 -5.12 7.93
CA LEU A 207 5.34 -4.51 7.01
C LEU A 207 4.95 -4.75 5.55
N ALA A 208 4.51 -5.96 5.20
CA ALA A 208 4.07 -6.25 3.84
C ALA A 208 2.89 -5.37 3.42
N ARG A 209 1.90 -5.16 4.29
CA ARG A 209 0.76 -4.27 4.03
C ARG A 209 1.14 -2.80 3.86
N LYS A 210 2.24 -2.34 4.48
CA LYS A 210 2.74 -0.97 4.32
C LYS A 210 3.64 -0.80 3.10
N ILE A 211 4.52 -1.78 2.84
CA ILE A 211 5.57 -1.66 1.83
C ILE A 211 5.07 -2.05 0.44
N LEU A 212 4.22 -3.08 0.29
CA LEU A 212 3.71 -3.50 -1.03
C LEU A 212 3.00 -2.35 -1.77
N PRO A 213 2.07 -1.59 -1.15
CA PRO A 213 1.50 -0.40 -1.79
C PRO A 213 2.56 0.68 -2.07
N ALA A 214 3.55 0.83 -1.19
CA ALA A 214 4.61 1.84 -1.34
C ALA A 214 5.54 1.58 -2.54
N ILE A 215 5.66 0.33 -2.96
CA ILE A 215 6.42 -0.08 -4.15
C ILE A 215 5.54 -0.34 -5.37
N SER A 216 4.25 0.00 -5.34
CA SER A 216 3.36 -0.20 -6.48
C SER A 216 3.95 0.39 -7.77
N PRO A 217 3.90 -0.31 -8.91
CA PRO A 217 4.35 0.23 -10.19
C PRO A 217 3.42 1.33 -10.71
N ARG A 218 2.22 1.47 -10.13
CA ARG A 218 1.25 2.53 -10.43
C ARG A 218 1.56 3.80 -9.65
N PHE A 219 1.36 3.76 -8.34
CA PHE A 219 1.59 4.89 -7.46
C PHE A 219 1.55 4.45 -5.99
N ASN A 220 2.16 5.24 -5.12
CA ASN A 220 2.08 5.12 -3.67
C ASN A 220 1.31 6.33 -3.14
N CYS A 221 0.22 6.10 -2.41
CA CYS A 221 -0.59 7.15 -1.80
C CYS A 221 -0.56 7.05 -0.27
N GLN A 222 0.12 8.02 0.37
CA GLN A 222 0.18 8.15 1.82
C GLN A 222 -0.63 9.36 2.27
N LEU A 223 -1.57 9.11 3.19
CA LEU A 223 -2.34 10.14 3.88
C LEU A 223 -2.14 9.92 5.38
N TYR A 224 -1.49 10.87 6.04
CA TYR A 224 -1.04 10.71 7.43
C TYR A 224 -1.04 12.05 8.15
N ARG A 225 -0.98 12.04 9.49
CA ARG A 225 -0.91 13.25 10.32
C ARG A 225 0.51 13.44 10.87
N PRO A 226 1.27 14.42 10.37
CA PRO A 226 2.55 14.83 10.96
C PRO A 226 2.41 15.25 12.42
N ASP A 227 3.50 15.17 13.19
CA ASP A 227 3.48 15.49 14.64
C ASP A 227 3.07 16.92 14.95
N ARG A 228 3.43 17.85 14.06
CA ARG A 228 3.15 19.29 14.22
C ARG A 228 1.75 19.69 13.76
N TYR A 229 0.94 18.74 13.31
CA TYR A 229 -0.39 19.02 12.81
C TYR A 229 -1.42 18.88 13.92
N ASP A 230 -2.30 19.88 13.98
CA ASP A 230 -3.49 19.85 14.81
C ASP A 230 -4.38 18.66 14.43
N ASN A 231 -5.27 18.27 15.34
CA ASN A 231 -6.29 17.27 15.03
C ASN A 231 -7.15 17.77 13.85
N GLY A 232 -7.38 16.92 12.86
CA GLY A 232 -8.09 17.27 11.63
C GLY A 232 -7.26 17.90 10.50
N ALA A 233 -5.95 18.06 10.70
CA ALA A 233 -5.00 18.38 9.63
C ALA A 233 -4.24 17.13 9.19
N TRP A 234 -4.10 16.93 7.88
CA TRP A 234 -3.50 15.75 7.28
C TRP A 234 -2.57 16.12 6.12
N LYS A 235 -1.50 15.34 5.95
CA LYS A 235 -0.57 15.44 4.83
C LYS A 235 -0.86 14.35 3.81
N LEU A 236 -1.10 14.76 2.57
CA LEU A 236 -1.12 13.90 1.40
C LEU A 236 0.26 13.90 0.73
N ARG A 237 0.78 12.70 0.48
CA ARG A 237 1.97 12.48 -0.35
C ARG A 237 1.68 11.34 -1.32
N VAL A 238 1.73 11.64 -2.61
CA VAL A 238 1.54 10.65 -3.67
C VAL A 238 2.77 10.63 -4.57
N SER A 239 3.40 9.48 -4.74
CA SER A 239 4.48 9.29 -5.71
C SER A 239 4.08 8.31 -6.80
N LEU A 240 4.38 8.62 -8.05
CA LEU A 240 4.22 7.69 -9.17
C LEU A 240 5.17 6.51 -9.03
N GLY A 241 4.67 5.32 -9.36
CA GLY A 241 5.50 4.13 -9.49
C GLY A 241 6.51 4.28 -10.63
N ASP A 242 7.51 3.40 -10.67
CA ASP A 242 8.48 3.32 -11.76
C ASP A 242 7.80 3.17 -13.13
N PHE A 243 6.91 2.18 -13.27
CA PHE A 243 6.25 1.89 -14.54
C PHE A 243 5.33 3.03 -14.98
N ALA A 244 4.49 3.55 -14.07
CA ALA A 244 3.60 4.67 -14.42
C ALA A 244 4.40 5.91 -14.85
N ARG A 245 5.50 6.20 -14.17
CA ARG A 245 6.39 7.32 -14.51
C ARG A 245 7.08 7.13 -15.86
N GLU A 246 7.55 5.92 -16.15
CA GLU A 246 8.13 5.58 -17.45
C GLU A 246 7.09 5.67 -18.58
N ALA A 247 5.91 5.06 -18.38
CA ALA A 247 4.83 5.05 -19.36
C ALA A 247 4.27 6.46 -19.67
N LEU A 248 4.28 7.37 -18.70
CA LEU A 248 3.90 8.77 -18.93
C LEU A 248 4.92 9.53 -19.77
N GLY A 249 6.19 9.09 -19.84
CA GLY A 249 7.20 9.65 -20.74
C GLY A 249 7.40 11.17 -20.58
N GLY A 250 7.30 11.69 -19.35
CA GLY A 250 7.41 13.12 -19.05
C GLY A 250 6.12 13.93 -19.20
N LYS A 251 4.99 13.31 -19.58
CA LYS A 251 3.68 13.97 -19.54
C LYS A 251 3.29 14.29 -18.10
N THR A 252 2.77 15.49 -17.90
CA THR A 252 2.22 15.92 -16.61
C THR A 252 0.90 15.20 -16.34
N LEU A 253 0.87 14.38 -15.30
CA LEU A 253 -0.39 13.82 -14.78
C LEU A 253 -1.11 14.89 -13.96
N VAL A 254 -2.32 15.23 -14.36
CA VAL A 254 -3.19 16.20 -13.68
C VAL A 254 -4.32 15.45 -12.98
N LEU A 255 -4.64 15.86 -11.76
CA LEU A 255 -5.66 15.26 -10.92
C LEU A 255 -6.68 16.33 -10.51
N LYS A 256 -7.96 16.03 -10.72
CA LYS A 256 -9.05 16.85 -10.19
C LYS A 256 -9.10 16.72 -8.68
N ILE A 257 -9.12 17.83 -7.96
CA ILE A 257 -9.28 17.85 -6.51
C ILE A 257 -10.64 17.23 -6.17
N PRO A 258 -10.69 16.20 -5.29
CA PRO A 258 -11.94 15.61 -4.85
C PRO A 258 -12.91 16.66 -4.30
N ASN A 259 -14.14 16.69 -4.82
CA ASN A 259 -15.17 17.60 -4.34
C ASN A 259 -15.80 17.08 -3.04
N GLN A 260 -15.16 17.36 -1.91
CA GLN A 260 -15.60 16.94 -0.60
C GLN A 260 -15.94 18.17 0.25
N LYS A 261 -17.23 18.50 0.37
CA LYS A 261 -17.70 19.74 1.04
C LYS A 261 -17.16 19.93 2.47
N ALA A 262 -16.90 18.82 3.18
CA ALA A 262 -16.39 18.83 4.55
C ALA A 262 -14.86 18.85 4.66
N ARG A 263 -14.13 18.86 3.53
CA ARG A 263 -12.67 18.75 3.46
C ARG A 263 -12.07 19.79 2.53
N ASN A 264 -11.05 20.49 3.01
CA ASN A 264 -10.33 21.49 2.23
C ASN A 264 -8.99 20.94 1.78
N PHE A 265 -8.76 20.91 0.47
CA PHE A 265 -7.49 20.52 -0.13
C PHE A 265 -6.65 21.76 -0.46
N LEU A 266 -5.45 21.82 0.10
CA LEU A 266 -4.48 22.87 -0.16
C LEU A 266 -3.21 22.23 -0.73
N PRO A 267 -3.03 22.22 -2.06
CA PRO A 267 -1.81 21.71 -2.68
C PRO A 267 -0.60 22.49 -2.17
N ASP A 268 0.53 21.80 -1.98
CA ASP A 268 1.79 22.46 -1.65
C ASP A 268 2.19 23.43 -2.77
N GLN A 269 3.05 24.40 -2.45
CA GLN A 269 3.52 25.38 -3.43
C GLN A 269 4.11 24.68 -4.66
N GLY A 270 3.60 25.03 -5.84
CA GLY A 270 4.04 24.47 -7.12
C GLY A 270 3.28 23.23 -7.60
N TYR A 271 2.41 22.61 -6.79
CA TYR A 271 1.60 21.46 -7.23
C TYR A 271 0.19 21.85 -7.70
N ARG A 272 -0.24 23.10 -7.47
CA ARG A 272 -1.50 23.61 -8.00
C ARG A 272 -1.40 23.82 -9.52
N PHE A 273 -2.31 23.22 -10.28
CA PHE A 273 -2.41 23.37 -11.73
C PHE A 273 -3.49 24.39 -12.14
N SER A 274 -4.66 24.32 -11.49
CA SER A 274 -5.77 25.26 -11.65
C SER A 274 -6.51 25.43 -10.31
N VAL A 275 -7.66 26.11 -10.31
CA VAL A 275 -8.51 26.28 -9.12
C VAL A 275 -8.93 24.93 -8.53
N ASP A 276 -9.25 23.96 -9.37
CA ASP A 276 -9.81 22.66 -8.99
C ASP A 276 -8.92 21.46 -9.37
N MET A 277 -7.67 21.72 -9.78
CA MET A 277 -6.73 20.68 -10.20
C MET A 277 -5.34 20.82 -9.58
N MET A 278 -4.74 19.67 -9.30
CA MET A 278 -3.35 19.50 -8.90
C MET A 278 -2.59 18.73 -9.97
N HIS A 279 -1.26 18.82 -9.99
CA HIS A 279 -0.45 18.04 -10.90
C HIS A 279 0.75 17.41 -10.22
N PHE A 280 1.23 16.30 -10.80
CA PHE A 280 2.47 15.67 -10.38
C PHE A 280 3.66 16.45 -10.93
N LYS A 281 4.61 16.79 -10.04
CA LYS A 281 5.90 17.38 -10.37
C LYS A 281 6.98 16.34 -10.09
N ASP A 282 7.77 15.99 -11.11
CA ASP A 282 8.84 14.99 -11.00
C ASP A 282 8.36 13.64 -10.41
N GLY A 283 7.11 13.29 -10.70
CA GLY A 283 6.46 12.07 -10.19
C GLY A 283 5.99 12.14 -8.73
N LEU A 284 5.99 13.32 -8.10
CA LEU A 284 5.48 13.54 -6.76
C LEU A 284 4.27 14.50 -6.79
N LEU A 285 3.32 14.33 -5.88
CA LEU A 285 2.23 15.25 -5.62
C LEU A 285 2.06 15.36 -4.10
N GLU A 286 2.04 16.58 -3.58
CA GLU A 286 1.86 16.86 -2.16
C GLU A 286 0.77 17.89 -1.92
N ALA A 287 0.00 17.67 -0.86
CA ALA A 287 -1.05 18.58 -0.44
C ALA A 287 -1.31 18.45 1.07
N HIS A 288 -1.95 19.47 1.61
CA HIS A 288 -2.53 19.48 2.94
C HIS A 288 -4.04 19.29 2.84
N ILE A 289 -4.62 18.53 3.77
CA ILE A 289 -6.05 18.29 3.85
C ILE A 289 -6.51 18.71 5.24
N TYR A 290 -7.51 19.58 5.30
CA TYR A 290 -8.06 20.12 6.55
C TYR A 290 -9.56 19.84 6.65
N THR A 291 -10.06 19.76 7.87
CA THR A 291 -11.49 19.90 8.16
C THR A 291 -12.01 21.28 7.72
N ASN A 292 -13.22 21.33 7.16
CA ASN A 292 -13.87 22.59 6.78
C ASN A 292 -14.76 23.16 7.89
N GLY A 293 -14.17 23.53 9.03
CA GLY A 293 -14.88 24.11 10.18
C GLY A 293 -15.72 23.14 11.02
N ILE A 294 -15.77 21.85 10.64
CA ILE A 294 -16.35 20.76 11.44
C ILE A 294 -15.20 20.07 12.19
N SER A 295 -15.36 19.75 13.48
CA SER A 295 -14.37 18.96 14.22
C SER A 295 -14.04 17.66 13.50
N GLU A 296 -12.79 17.17 13.60
CA GLU A 296 -12.39 15.90 12.95
C GLU A 296 -13.27 14.74 13.40
N ASP A 297 -13.57 14.69 14.71
CA ASP A 297 -14.35 13.61 15.32
C ASP A 297 -15.83 13.62 14.88
N ASP A 298 -16.33 14.79 14.46
CA ASP A 298 -17.70 14.99 13.97
C ASP A 298 -17.78 15.06 12.44
N ASN A 299 -16.66 14.90 11.73
CA ASN A 299 -16.63 15.11 10.29
C ASN A 299 -17.35 13.94 9.58
N PRO A 300 -18.40 14.20 8.78
CA PRO A 300 -19.15 13.13 8.12
C PRO A 300 -18.34 12.39 7.05
N THR A 301 -17.22 12.97 6.59
CA THR A 301 -16.30 12.35 5.64
C THR A 301 -15.04 11.92 6.37
N SER A 302 -14.93 10.65 6.76
CA SER A 302 -13.72 10.12 7.41
C SER A 302 -12.49 10.27 6.51
N ILE A 303 -11.30 10.34 7.11
CA ILE A 303 -10.04 10.47 6.38
C ILE A 303 -9.78 9.28 5.43
N GLU A 304 -10.26 8.09 5.78
CA GLU A 304 -10.22 6.89 4.94
C GLU A 304 -11.08 7.06 3.69
N ALA A 305 -12.27 7.67 3.81
CA ALA A 305 -13.11 8.00 2.67
C ALA A 305 -12.46 9.05 1.76
N VAL A 306 -11.76 10.04 2.34
CA VAL A 306 -10.91 10.99 1.59
C VAL A 306 -9.85 10.24 0.80
N ARG A 307 -9.11 9.34 1.46
CA ARG A 307 -8.06 8.56 0.82
C ARG A 307 -8.58 7.69 -0.31
N ALA A 308 -9.72 7.03 -0.12
CA ALA A 308 -10.34 6.19 -1.14
C ALA A 308 -10.71 7.00 -2.39
N GLU A 309 -11.24 8.22 -2.23
CA GLU A 309 -11.57 9.09 -3.36
C GLU A 309 -10.32 9.61 -4.10
N ILE A 310 -9.24 9.90 -3.38
CA ILE A 310 -7.94 10.26 -3.97
C ILE A 310 -7.40 9.09 -4.81
N VAL A 311 -7.37 7.88 -4.24
CA VAL A 311 -6.95 6.65 -4.93
C VAL A 311 -7.78 6.44 -6.21
N ARG A 312 -9.11 6.56 -6.12
CA ARG A 312 -10.02 6.50 -7.27
C ARG A 312 -9.68 7.53 -8.34
N SER A 313 -9.43 8.78 -7.93
CA SER A 313 -9.07 9.88 -8.82
C SER A 313 -7.73 9.64 -9.54
N ILE A 314 -6.73 9.08 -8.85
CA ILE A 314 -5.44 8.73 -9.44
C ILE A 314 -5.60 7.59 -10.44
N HIS A 315 -6.30 6.52 -10.09
CA HIS A 315 -6.57 5.41 -11.00
C HIS A 315 -7.25 5.90 -12.29
N LYS A 316 -8.28 6.74 -12.16
CA LYS A 316 -8.97 7.33 -13.29
C LYS A 316 -8.02 8.15 -14.17
N ALA A 317 -7.21 9.03 -13.57
CA ALA A 317 -6.26 9.86 -14.31
C ALA A 317 -5.21 9.01 -15.06
N ILE A 318 -4.68 7.96 -14.44
CA ILE A 318 -3.73 7.02 -15.08
C ILE A 318 -4.39 6.30 -16.26
N THR A 319 -5.63 5.83 -16.10
CA THR A 319 -6.39 5.16 -17.16
C THR A 319 -6.69 6.11 -18.33
N GLU A 320 -7.07 7.36 -18.06
CA GLU A 320 -7.31 8.38 -19.10
C GLU A 320 -6.05 8.71 -19.92
N GLN A 321 -4.87 8.54 -19.34
CA GLN A 321 -3.59 8.66 -20.04
C GLN A 321 -3.16 7.39 -20.80
N ASN A 322 -4.02 6.36 -20.86
CA ASN A 322 -3.74 5.05 -21.46
C ASN A 322 -2.49 4.36 -20.90
N VAL A 323 -2.15 4.60 -19.62
CA VAL A 323 -1.08 3.88 -18.94
C VAL A 323 -1.58 2.49 -18.56
N ILE A 324 -1.25 1.50 -19.38
CA ILE A 324 -1.60 0.09 -19.16
C ILE A 324 -0.44 -0.59 -18.45
N ILE A 325 -0.67 -1.01 -17.21
CA ILE A 325 0.26 -1.88 -16.48
C ILE A 325 -0.40 -3.26 -16.44
N SER A 326 0.22 -4.22 -17.13
CA SER A 326 -0.31 -5.58 -17.23
C SER A 326 -0.03 -6.36 -15.93
N PRO A 327 -0.98 -7.17 -15.45
CA PRO A 327 -0.71 -8.09 -14.35
C PRO A 327 0.44 -9.06 -14.63
N TYR A 328 1.12 -9.52 -13.58
CA TYR A 328 2.34 -10.32 -13.72
C TYR A 328 2.16 -11.68 -14.39
N TRP A 329 0.94 -12.22 -14.44
CA TRP A 329 0.67 -13.49 -15.13
C TRP A 329 0.73 -13.38 -16.67
N ASN A 330 1.01 -12.17 -17.19
CA ASN A 330 1.38 -11.93 -18.57
C ASN A 330 2.90 -11.93 -18.83
N ALA A 331 3.73 -11.89 -17.78
CA ALA A 331 5.18 -11.84 -17.88
C ALA A 331 5.81 -13.21 -18.18
#